data_AF-A0A529MFQ7-F1
#
_entry.id   AF-A0A529MFQ7-F1
#
_cell.length_a   1.000
_cell.length_b   1.000
_cell.length_c   1.000
_cell.angle_alpha   90.00
_cell.angle_beta   90.00
_cell.angle_gamma   90.00
#
_symmetry.space_group_name_H-M   'P 1'
#
loop_
_entity.id
_entity.type
_entity.pdbx_description
1 polymer ?
#
loop_
_entity_poly.entity_id
_entity_poly.type
_entity_poly.pdbx_seq_one_letter_code
_entity_poly.pdbx_strand_id
1 'polypeptide(L)'
;FPMVVVGSPDYLRRRAAPERIEDLRDHACLRLRRSNGSVAPWSFIDGNKTIEAIVSGPLIAHDYPSLLGAAIQGIGLAQVPGPIAEAPIVDGRLQALLGRSAVTTPGVFLYYPERHQVLPKLRAFIDHIRQPGGAEAPAKRSGRLRQS
;
A
#
# COMPACT_ATOMS: atom_id res chain seq x y z
N PHE A 1 -6.23 7.10 8.66
CA PHE A 1 -4.80 6.99 8.28
C PHE A 1 -4.60 7.75 6.98
N PRO A 2 -3.47 8.44 6.77
CA PRO A 2 -3.22 9.14 5.50
C PRO A 2 -2.94 8.15 4.37
N MET A 3 -3.28 8.56 3.15
CA MET A 3 -2.83 7.89 1.93
C MET A 3 -1.41 8.36 1.59
N VAL A 4 -0.59 7.45 1.08
CA VAL A 4 0.79 7.74 0.63
C VAL A 4 0.95 7.30 -0.81
N VAL A 5 1.70 8.07 -1.59
CA VAL A 5 2.12 7.67 -2.93
C VAL A 5 3.46 6.95 -2.81
N VAL A 6 3.56 5.79 -3.45
CA VAL A 6 4.75 4.94 -3.40
C VAL A 6 5.13 4.43 -4.78
N GLY A 7 6.42 4.26 -5.00
CA GLY A 7 6.99 3.59 -6.17
C GLY A 7 8.25 2.82 -5.79
N SER A 8 8.57 1.73 -6.50
CA SER A 8 9.82 1.02 -6.23
C SER A 8 11.03 1.80 -6.76
N PRO A 9 12.21 1.64 -6.14
CA PRO A 9 13.45 2.20 -6.69
C PRO A 9 13.69 1.77 -8.15
N ASP A 10 13.32 0.54 -8.51
CA ASP A 10 13.45 0.03 -9.88
C ASP A 10 12.64 0.85 -10.89
N TYR A 11 11.39 1.18 -10.57
CA TYR A 11 10.56 2.04 -11.41
C TYR A 11 11.16 3.45 -11.52
N LEU A 12 11.65 3.99 -10.40
CA LEU A 12 12.19 5.35 -10.32
C LEU A 12 13.53 5.54 -11.04
N ARG A 13 14.28 4.46 -11.30
CA ARG A 13 15.45 4.50 -12.18
C ARG A 13 15.08 4.75 -13.64
N ARG A 14 13.91 4.29 -14.07
CA ARG A 14 13.42 4.45 -15.45
C ARG A 14 12.65 5.75 -15.65
N ARG A 15 12.01 6.25 -14.59
CA ARG A 15 11.19 7.47 -14.61
C ARG A 15 11.51 8.29 -13.37
N ALA A 16 11.98 9.51 -13.57
CA ALA A 16 12.28 10.43 -12.47
C ALA A 16 11.08 10.54 -11.51
N ALA A 17 11.34 10.63 -10.21
CA ALA A 17 10.29 10.75 -9.21
C ALA A 17 9.43 12.00 -9.46
N PRO A 18 8.09 11.90 -9.35
CA PRO A 18 7.23 13.07 -9.47
C PRO A 18 7.50 14.02 -8.30
N GLU A 19 7.62 15.30 -8.60
CA GLU A 19 7.84 16.37 -7.61
C GLU A 19 6.54 17.09 -7.25
N ARG A 20 5.57 17.08 -8.18
CA ARG A 20 4.24 17.68 -8.02
C ARG A 20 3.14 16.73 -8.48
N ILE A 21 1.90 17.01 -8.07
CA ILE A 21 0.73 16.16 -8.40
C ILE A 21 0.54 16.08 -9.92
N GLU A 22 0.83 17.16 -10.64
CA GLU A 22 0.67 17.25 -12.09
C GLU A 22 1.58 16.28 -12.83
N ASP A 23 2.77 15.99 -12.29
CA ASP A 23 3.75 15.07 -12.89
C ASP A 23 3.18 13.63 -12.96
N LEU A 24 2.19 13.29 -12.13
CA LEU A 24 1.55 11.97 -12.14
C LEU A 24 0.92 11.63 -13.49
N ARG A 25 0.62 12.62 -14.33
CA ARG A 25 0.14 12.41 -15.70
C ARG A 25 1.11 11.60 -16.56
N ASP A 26 2.41 11.69 -16.26
CA ASP A 26 3.49 11.05 -17.02
C ASP A 26 3.95 9.73 -16.39
N HIS A 27 3.23 9.26 -15.37
CA HIS A 27 3.50 8.03 -14.67
C HIS A 27 2.42 6.97 -14.89
N ALA A 28 2.84 5.71 -14.80
CA ALA A 28 1.93 4.58 -14.69
C ALA A 28 1.31 4.56 -13.29
N CYS A 29 0.13 5.16 -13.12
CA CYS A 29 -0.59 5.13 -11.85
C CYS A 29 -1.46 3.87 -11.75
N LEU A 30 -1.24 3.08 -10.71
CA LEU A 30 -1.99 1.88 -10.40
C LEU A 30 -3.27 2.29 -9.66
N ARG A 31 -4.43 1.89 -10.20
CA ARG A 31 -5.73 2.44 -9.80
C ARG A 31 -6.59 1.41 -9.08
N LEU A 32 -7.35 1.86 -8.09
CA LEU A 32 -8.26 1.00 -7.32
C LEU A 32 -9.66 1.05 -7.94
N ARG A 33 -10.25 -0.10 -8.25
CA ARG A 33 -11.67 -0.24 -8.56
C ARG A 33 -12.43 -0.61 -7.29
N ARG A 34 -13.38 0.24 -6.93
CA ARG A 34 -14.28 0.07 -5.78
C ARG A 34 -15.32 -1.02 -6.08
N SER A 35 -15.97 -1.51 -5.03
CA SER A 35 -17.01 -2.55 -5.13
C SER A 35 -18.21 -2.14 -5.99
N ASN A 36 -18.49 -0.83 -6.09
CA ASN A 36 -19.52 -0.28 -6.97
C ASN A 36 -19.09 -0.16 -8.45
N GLY A 37 -17.92 -0.71 -8.82
CA GLY A 37 -17.37 -0.68 -10.18
C GLY A 37 -16.66 0.62 -10.56
N SER A 38 -16.76 1.69 -9.76
CA SER A 38 -16.07 2.94 -10.05
C SER A 38 -14.58 2.86 -9.74
N VAL A 39 -13.77 3.60 -10.50
CA VAL A 39 -12.35 3.76 -10.21
C VAL A 39 -12.20 4.87 -9.19
N ALA A 40 -11.53 4.59 -8.06
CA ALA A 40 -11.26 5.58 -7.04
C ALA A 40 -10.28 6.64 -7.59
N PRO A 41 -10.62 7.94 -7.54
CA PRO A 41 -9.65 8.99 -7.83
C PRO A 41 -8.54 8.94 -6.79
N TRP A 42 -7.34 9.39 -7.19
CA TRP A 42 -6.29 9.64 -6.22
C TRP A 42 -6.60 10.96 -5.52
N SER A 43 -6.61 10.96 -4.19
CA SER A 43 -6.92 12.17 -3.41
C SER A 43 -5.69 12.67 -2.67
N PHE A 44 -5.52 13.98 -2.68
CA PHE A 44 -4.43 14.72 -2.05
C PHE A 44 -5.02 15.81 -1.16
N ILE A 45 -4.22 16.25 -0.19
CA ILE A 45 -4.58 17.37 0.68
C ILE A 45 -3.60 18.51 0.40
N ASP A 46 -4.13 19.66 -0.01
CA ASP A 46 -3.39 20.93 -0.12
C ASP A 46 -4.01 21.93 0.85
N GLY A 47 -3.31 22.19 1.95
CA GLY A 47 -3.83 22.97 3.08
C GLY A 47 -5.12 22.37 3.64
N ASN A 48 -6.24 23.06 3.44
CA ASN A 48 -7.57 22.63 3.92
C ASN A 48 -8.47 22.09 2.81
N LYS A 49 -7.93 21.87 1.60
CA LYS A 49 -8.68 21.42 0.42
C LYS A 49 -8.25 20.02 0.00
N THR A 50 -9.24 19.20 -0.35
CA THR A 50 -8.99 17.93 -1.02
C THR A 50 -8.91 18.16 -2.52
N ILE A 51 -7.82 17.71 -3.13
CA ILE A 51 -7.62 17.72 -4.57
C ILE A 51 -7.72 16.29 -5.08
N GLU A 52 -8.54 16.06 -6.09
CA GLU A 52 -8.61 14.77 -6.78
C GLU A 52 -7.77 14.83 -8.06
N ALA A 53 -6.80 13.94 -8.17
CA ALA A 53 -6.01 13.77 -9.39
C ALA A 53 -6.62 12.66 -10.25
N ILE A 54 -6.96 13.01 -11.48
CA ILE A 54 -7.34 12.04 -12.51
C ILE A 54 -6.05 11.46 -13.08
N VAL A 55 -5.75 10.23 -12.68
CA VAL A 55 -4.56 9.51 -13.11
C VAL A 55 -4.89 8.39 -14.09
N SER A 56 -3.90 7.99 -14.88
CA SER A 56 -4.02 6.89 -15.84
C SER A 56 -2.92 5.87 -15.60
N GLY A 57 -3.13 4.64 -16.05
CA GLY A 57 -2.10 3.63 -15.90
C GLY A 57 -2.57 2.22 -16.24
N PRO A 58 -1.60 1.29 -16.30
CA PRO A 58 -1.74 -0.01 -16.94
C PRO A 58 -2.54 -1.00 -16.09
N LEU A 59 -2.71 -0.74 -14.79
CA LEU A 59 -3.32 -1.67 -13.86
C LEU A 59 -4.48 -1.00 -13.12
N ILE A 60 -5.60 -1.73 -13.08
CA ILE A 60 -6.71 -1.47 -12.17
C ILE A 60 -6.89 -2.73 -11.32
N ALA A 61 -6.81 -2.60 -10.00
CA ALA A 61 -6.99 -3.71 -9.07
C ALA A 61 -8.16 -3.44 -8.11
N HIS A 62 -8.63 -4.47 -7.42
CA HIS A 62 -9.79 -4.38 -6.52
C HIS A 62 -9.43 -4.21 -5.05
N ASP A 63 -8.14 -4.28 -4.71
CA ASP A 63 -7.65 -4.24 -3.34
C ASP A 63 -6.25 -3.59 -3.26
N TYR A 64 -5.92 -3.06 -2.08
CA TYR A 64 -4.63 -2.40 -1.85
C TYR A 64 -3.42 -3.34 -1.81
N PRO A 65 -3.48 -4.57 -1.25
CA PRO A 65 -2.38 -5.53 -1.34
C PRO A 65 -1.89 -5.79 -2.77
N SER A 66 -2.81 -5.94 -3.73
CA SER A 66 -2.48 -6.11 -5.15
C SER A 66 -1.77 -4.89 -5.73
N LEU A 67 -2.24 -3.67 -5.43
CA LEU A 67 -1.60 -2.42 -5.86
C LEU A 67 -0.20 -2.27 -5.26
N LEU A 68 -0.06 -2.56 -3.97
CA LEU A 68 1.22 -2.50 -3.27
C LEU A 68 2.23 -3.50 -3.84
N GLY A 69 1.79 -4.74 -4.10
CA GLY A 69 2.61 -5.77 -4.74
C GLY A 69 3.09 -5.35 -6.12
N ALA A 70 2.20 -4.81 -6.96
CA ALA A 70 2.55 -4.32 -8.28
C ALA A 70 3.50 -3.11 -8.24
N ALA A 71 3.34 -2.20 -7.27
CA ALA A 71 4.28 -1.09 -7.05
C ALA A 71 5.68 -1.61 -6.66
N ILE A 72 5.77 -2.60 -5.77
CA ILE A 72 7.03 -3.25 -5.38
C ILE A 72 7.74 -3.87 -6.59
N GLN A 73 6.97 -4.51 -7.49
CA GLN A 73 7.50 -5.09 -8.74
C GLN A 73 7.85 -4.05 -9.82
N GLY A 74 7.70 -2.74 -9.52
CA GLY A 74 8.10 -1.67 -10.44
C GLY A 74 7.17 -1.48 -11.64
N ILE A 75 5.91 -1.92 -11.53
CA ILE A 75 4.89 -1.73 -12.57
C ILE A 75 4.47 -0.26 -12.67
N GLY A 76 4.47 0.46 -11.54
CA GLY A 76 4.01 1.84 -11.50
C GLY A 76 3.98 2.42 -10.09
N LEU A 77 3.34 3.57 -9.98
CA LEU A 77 3.09 4.26 -8.72
C LEU A 77 1.74 3.85 -8.15
N ALA A 78 1.65 3.65 -6.84
CA ALA A 78 0.38 3.37 -6.16
C ALA A 78 0.10 4.43 -5.09
N GLN A 79 -1.18 4.78 -4.92
CA GLN A 79 -1.66 5.50 -3.75
C GLN A 79 -2.33 4.50 -2.80
N VAL A 80 -1.74 4.30 -1.62
CA VAL A 80 -2.15 3.26 -0.67
C VAL A 80 -2.23 3.79 0.77
N PRO A 81 -2.93 3.10 1.68
CA PRO A 81 -2.88 3.40 3.11
C PRO A 81 -1.45 3.37 3.66
N GLY A 82 -1.04 4.40 4.40
CA GLY A 82 0.28 4.45 5.05
C GLY A 82 0.69 3.19 5.82
N PRO A 83 -0.19 2.60 6.65
CA PRO A 83 0.17 1.42 7.46
C PRO A 83 0.61 0.18 6.65
N ILE A 84 0.10 -0.01 5.44
CA ILE A 84 0.50 -1.16 4.61
C ILE A 84 1.78 -0.88 3.82
N ALA A 85 2.11 0.40 3.60
CA ALA A 85 3.32 0.82 2.90
C ALA A 85 4.54 0.90 3.80
N GLU A 86 4.36 1.02 5.11
CA GLU A 86 5.43 1.21 6.10
C GLU A 86 6.54 0.16 5.98
N ALA A 87 6.20 -1.13 6.08
CA ALA A 87 7.21 -2.19 6.01
C ALA A 87 7.98 -2.20 4.68
N PRO A 88 7.33 -2.19 3.49
CA PRO A 88 8.05 -2.08 2.22
C PRO A 88 8.92 -0.82 2.08
N ILE A 89 8.53 0.31 2.68
CA ILE A 89 9.33 1.55 2.67
C ILE A 89 10.57 1.37 3.55
N VAL A 90 10.40 0.88 4.78
CA VAL A 90 11.52 0.63 5.71
C VAL A 90 12.49 -0.40 5.15
N ASP A 91 11.99 -1.43 4.47
CA ASP A 91 12.80 -2.45 3.80
C ASP A 91 13.49 -1.94 2.51
N GLY A 92 13.26 -0.69 2.09
CA GLY A 92 13.81 -0.12 0.86
C GLY A 92 13.21 -0.68 -0.44
N ARG A 93 12.14 -1.46 -0.35
CA ARG A 93 11.41 -2.01 -1.52
C ARG A 93 10.52 -0.97 -2.20
N LEU A 94 10.08 0.02 -1.44
CA LEU A 94 9.33 1.18 -1.93
C LEU A 94 9.96 2.47 -1.42
N GLN A 95 9.76 3.54 -2.18
CA GLN A 95 10.04 4.91 -1.77
C GLN A 95 8.71 5.67 -1.69
N ALA A 96 8.52 6.41 -0.60
CA ALA A 96 7.42 7.37 -0.49
C ALA A 96 7.72 8.59 -1.37
N LEU A 97 6.72 9.00 -2.15
CA LEU A 97 6.80 10.06 -3.14
C LEU A 97 5.82 11.17 -2.78
N LEU A 98 6.06 12.37 -3.33
CA LEU A 98 5.25 13.57 -3.09
C LEU A 98 5.15 13.96 -1.59
N GLY A 99 6.04 13.42 -0.74
CA GLY A 99 6.20 13.85 0.63
C GLY A 99 6.78 15.27 0.68
N ARG A 100 6.06 16.21 1.31
CA ARG A 100 6.34 17.65 1.44
C ARG A 100 6.16 18.54 0.20
N SER A 101 5.78 18.04 -0.98
CA SER A 101 5.84 18.82 -2.24
C SER A 101 4.49 19.01 -2.98
N ALA A 102 3.36 18.91 -2.27
CA ALA A 102 2.11 19.56 -2.70
C ALA A 102 1.98 20.93 -2.00
N VAL A 103 3.08 21.69 -1.90
CA VAL A 103 3.09 22.98 -1.22
C VAL A 103 2.79 24.06 -2.25
N THR A 104 1.55 24.51 -2.29
CA THR A 104 1.25 25.90 -2.69
C THR A 104 1.01 26.81 -1.48
N THR A 105 1.00 26.30 -0.23
CA THR A 105 0.91 27.14 0.99
C THR A 105 1.44 26.37 2.22
N PRO A 106 2.15 27.01 3.17
CA PRO A 106 2.63 26.36 4.39
C PRO A 106 1.48 26.00 5.33
N GLY A 107 1.09 24.72 5.33
CA GLY A 107 0.21 24.11 6.31
C GLY A 107 0.83 22.81 6.81
N VAL A 108 0.89 22.62 8.13
CA VAL A 108 1.56 21.51 8.81
C VAL A 108 0.92 20.17 8.41
N PHE A 109 1.68 19.30 7.73
CA PHE A 109 1.36 17.88 7.59
C PHE A 109 2.49 17.06 8.21
N LEU A 110 2.28 16.66 9.46
CA LEU A 110 3.13 15.71 10.17
C LEU A 110 2.98 14.33 9.53
N TYR A 111 3.96 13.95 8.71
CA TYR A 111 4.23 12.55 8.44
C TYR A 111 5.73 12.27 8.63
N TYR A 112 6.07 11.95 9.88
CA TYR A 112 7.16 11.04 10.23
C TYR A 112 6.75 10.31 11.51
N PRO A 113 7.02 9.01 11.66
CA PRO A 113 6.77 8.30 12.91
C PRO A 113 7.86 8.70 13.90
N GLU A 114 7.69 9.84 14.57
CA GLU A 114 8.28 9.98 15.89
C GLU A 114 7.48 9.07 16.82
N ARG A 115 7.98 7.84 16.97
CA ARG A 115 7.86 6.99 18.15
C ARG A 115 6.47 7.09 18.82
N HIS A 116 5.51 6.25 18.43
CA HIS A 116 4.57 5.61 19.37
C HIS A 116 3.46 4.85 18.63
N GLN A 117 3.24 3.62 19.10
CA GLN A 117 2.02 2.83 18.94
C GLN A 117 1.68 2.31 17.55
N VAL A 118 2.47 1.31 17.12
CA VAL A 118 1.93 0.14 16.42
C VAL A 118 0.63 -0.31 17.08
N LEU A 119 -0.51 -0.01 16.46
CA LEU A 119 -1.82 -0.47 16.92
C LEU A 119 -1.85 -2.01 16.81
N PRO A 120 -1.93 -2.75 17.93
CA PRO A 120 -1.78 -4.21 17.94
C PRO A 120 -2.78 -4.96 17.04
N LYS A 121 -3.94 -4.35 16.78
CA LYS A 121 -5.00 -4.95 15.94
C LYS A 121 -4.62 -5.08 14.47
N LEU A 122 -3.75 -4.23 13.93
CA LEU A 122 -3.35 -4.34 12.52
C LEU A 122 -2.24 -5.39 12.31
N ARG A 123 -1.37 -5.56 13.31
CA ARG A 123 -0.37 -6.64 13.31
C ARG A 123 -1.04 -8.02 13.32
N ALA A 124 -2.08 -8.19 14.14
CA ALA A 124 -2.82 -9.45 14.23
C ALA A 124 -3.51 -9.86 12.92
N PHE A 125 -4.02 -8.89 12.13
CA PHE A 125 -4.61 -9.20 10.83
C PHE A 125 -3.55 -9.60 9.79
N ILE A 126 -2.40 -8.92 9.79
CA ILE A 126 -1.28 -9.24 8.90
C ILE A 126 -0.65 -10.59 9.27
N ASP A 127 -0.53 -10.90 10.56
CA ASP A 127 0.01 -12.18 11.04
C ASP A 127 -0.95 -13.35 10.72
N HIS A 128 -2.27 -13.13 10.72
CA HIS A 128 -3.24 -14.17 10.38
C HIS A 128 -3.21 -14.56 8.88
N ILE A 129 -2.82 -13.64 8.00
CA ILE A 129 -2.74 -13.89 6.55
C ILE A 129 -1.37 -14.49 6.15
N ARG A 130 -0.36 -14.42 7.04
CA ARG A 130 1.01 -14.88 6.76
C ARG A 130 1.27 -16.35 7.11
N GLN A 131 0.25 -17.16 7.41
CA GLN A 131 0.43 -18.62 7.47
C GLN A 131 0.33 -19.20 6.06
N PRO A 132 1.43 -19.66 5.44
CA PRO A 132 1.34 -20.50 4.26
C PRO A 132 0.66 -21.80 4.66
N GLY A 133 -0.45 -22.11 4.01
CA GLY A 133 -1.14 -23.39 4.14
C GLY A 133 -0.20 -24.53 3.76
N GLY A 134 0.26 -25.26 4.78
CA GLY A 134 0.79 -26.61 4.64
C GLY A 134 -0.33 -27.59 4.98
N ALA A 135 -0.88 -28.22 3.96
CA ALA A 135 -1.75 -29.37 4.13
C ALA A 135 -0.93 -30.58 4.59
N GLU A 136 -1.37 -31.29 5.63
CA GLU A 136 -1.39 -32.76 5.59
C GLU A 136 -2.38 -33.31 6.65
N ALA A 137 -3.37 -34.06 6.18
CA ALA A 137 -3.92 -35.18 6.93
C ALA A 137 -3.30 -36.45 6.34
N PRO A 138 -3.02 -37.47 7.17
CA PRO A 138 -3.83 -38.66 6.99
C PRO A 138 -4.28 -39.33 8.30
N ALA A 139 -5.29 -40.17 8.14
CA ALA A 139 -6.00 -40.94 9.15
C ALA A 139 -5.42 -42.36 9.34
N LYS A 140 -5.56 -42.94 10.56
CA LYS A 140 -6.30 -44.20 10.89
C LYS A 140 -5.72 -45.00 12.09
N ARG A 141 -6.64 -45.26 13.04
CA ARG A 141 -6.98 -46.55 13.72
C ARG A 141 -6.04 -47.23 14.76
N SER A 142 -6.63 -47.32 15.97
CA SER A 142 -6.94 -48.53 16.77
C SER A 142 -5.91 -49.03 17.80
N GLY A 143 -6.40 -49.22 19.04
CA GLY A 143 -5.64 -49.85 20.14
C GLY A 143 -6.35 -49.78 21.49
N ARG A 144 -7.32 -50.67 21.70
CA ARG A 144 -8.10 -50.94 22.92
C ARG A 144 -7.20 -51.39 24.09
N LEU A 145 -7.35 -50.86 25.33
CA LEU A 145 -7.22 -51.69 26.55
C LEU A 145 -7.88 -51.10 27.82
N ARG A 146 -8.83 -51.89 28.34
CA ARG A 146 -9.38 -52.08 29.69
C ARG A 146 -8.93 -51.15 30.84
N GLN A 147 -9.90 -50.56 31.54
CA GLN A 147 -9.76 -50.22 32.96
C GLN A 147 -10.48 -51.28 33.79
N SER A 148 -9.79 -51.72 34.83
CA SER A 148 -10.26 -52.60 35.91
C SER A 148 -10.97 -51.79 37.00
#